data_AF-A0A1V1NRV4-F1
#
_entry.id   AF-A0A1V1NRV4-F1
#
_cell.length_a   1.000
_cell.length_b   1.000
_cell.length_c   1.000
_cell.angle_alpha   90.00
_cell.angle_beta   90.00
_cell.angle_gamma   90.00
#
_symmetry.space_group_name_H-M   'P 1'
#
loop_
_entity.id
_entity.type
_entity.pdbx_description
1 polymer ?
#
loop_
_entity_poly.entity_id
_entity_poly.type
_entity_poly.pdbx_seq_one_letter_code
_entity_poly.pdbx_strand_id
1 'polypeptide(L)' 'MEIKISTLRVFECGPLKDVIIDFNDSEKNRPQSVTILAGANGSGKTTTLELIFSLLDLFKFSPEANSDFINNLNIVHKFR' A
#
# COMPACT_ATOMS: atom_id res chain seq x y z
N MET A 1 -9.40 15.42 -4.14
CA MET A 1 -9.60 14.17 -3.40
C MET A 1 -8.44 14.02 -2.44
N GLU A 2 -8.71 13.84 -1.14
CA GLU A 2 -7.69 13.55 -0.13
C GLU A 2 -7.71 12.04 0.12
N ILE A 3 -6.58 11.35 -0.07
CA ILE A 3 -6.46 9.91 0.18
C ILE A 3 -5.67 9.72 1.47
N LYS A 4 -6.25 8.96 2.41
CA LYS A 4 -5.62 8.61 3.69
C LYS A 4 -5.44 7.11 3.76
N ILE A 5 -4.19 6.66 3.81
CA ILE A 5 -3.84 5.25 3.99
C ILE A 5 -3.63 5.03 5.48
N SER A 6 -4.48 4.23 6.11
CA SER A 6 -4.35 3.88 7.54
C SER A 6 -3.44 2.66 7.70
N THR A 7 -3.70 1.60 6.95
CA THR A 7 -2.95 0.35 6.98
C THR A 7 -2.77 -0.20 5.58
N LEU A 8 -1.64 -0.87 5.34
CA LEU A 8 -1.36 -1.62 4.12
C LEU A 8 -0.96 -3.04 4.52
N ARG A 9 -1.75 -4.04 4.13
CA ARG A 9 -1.39 -5.45 4.26
C ARG A 9 -0.85 -5.96 2.94
N VAL A 10 0.32 -6.61 2.99
CA VAL A 10 1.01 -7.10 1.80
C VAL A 10 1.34 -8.57 1.99
N PHE A 11 0.97 -9.37 1.00
CA PHE A 11 1.31 -10.79 0.92
C PHE A 11 2.15 -11.05 -0.32
N GLU A 12 3.22 -11.81 -0.14
CA GLU A 12 4.09 -12.36 -1.20
C GLU A 12 4.51 -11.35 -2.29
N CYS A 13 4.92 -10.14 -1.90
CA CYS A 13 5.33 -9.08 -2.81
C CYS A 13 6.83 -8.76 -2.64
N GLY A 14 7.66 -9.31 -3.54
CA GLY A 14 9.11 -9.13 -3.51
C GLY A 14 9.71 -9.54 -2.15
N PRO A 15 10.38 -8.62 -1.42
CA PRO A 15 10.93 -8.90 -0.10
C PRO A 15 9.88 -8.92 1.03
N LEU A 16 8.64 -8.50 0.78
CA LEU A 16 7.56 -8.47 1.77
C LEU A 16 6.75 -9.79 1.69
N LYS A 17 6.82 -10.64 2.74
CA LYS A 17 6.20 -11.98 2.74
C LYS A 17 4.76 -11.99 3.27
N ASP A 18 4.54 -11.56 4.50
CA ASP A 18 3.22 -11.25 5.07
C ASP A 18 3.47 -10.14 6.08
N VAL A 19 3.18 -8.90 5.69
CA VAL A 19 3.46 -7.71 6.49
C VAL A 19 2.24 -6.82 6.57
N ILE A 20 2.05 -6.21 7.73
CA ILE A 20 1.11 -5.11 7.95
C ILE A 20 1.94 -3.88 8.24
N ILE A 21 1.73 -2.83 7.44
CA ILE A 21 2.33 -1.51 7.64
C ILE A 21 1.23 -0.61 8.18
N ASP A 22 1.37 -0.20 9.44
CA ASP A 22 0.47 0.74 10.08
C ASP A 22 1.03 2.16 9.95
N PHE A 23 0.25 3.05 9.35
CA PHE A 23 0.60 4.45 9.15
C PHE A 23 0.01 5.37 10.22
N ASN A 24 -0.67 4.80 11.22
CA ASN A 24 -1.22 5.57 12.33
C ASN A 24 -0.18 5.86 13.42
N ASP A 25 -0.40 6.95 14.13
CA ASP A 25 0.22 7.25 15.41
C ASP A 25 -0.27 6.21 16.43
N SER A 26 0.66 5.48 17.03
CA SER A 26 0.37 4.38 17.96
C SER A 26 -0.37 4.82 19.23
N GLU A 27 -0.24 6.09 19.63
CA GLU A 27 -0.88 6.62 20.82
C GLU A 27 -2.26 7.23 20.51
N LYS A 28 -2.40 7.84 19.33
CA LYS A 28 -3.57 8.65 18.96
C LYS A 28 -4.49 7.97 17.95
N ASN A 29 -4.12 6.80 17.43
CA ASN A 29 -4.83 6.02 16.43
C ASN A 29 -5.34 6.88 15.24
N ARG A 30 -4.48 7.78 14.77
CA ARG A 30 -4.75 8.70 13.67
C ARG A 30 -3.59 8.69 12.68
N PRO A 31 -3.81 8.96 11.39
CA PRO A 31 -2.73 8.99 10.40
C PRO A 31 -1.58 9.92 10.84
N GLN A 32 -0.35 9.44 10.73
CA GLN A 32 0.83 10.27 10.95
C GLN A 32 0.93 11.32 9.84
N SER A 33 1.40 12.52 10.17
CA SER A 33 1.63 13.57 9.17
C SER A 33 2.80 13.25 8.24
N VAL A 34 3.77 12.46 8.72
CA VAL A 34 4.94 11.99 7.99
C VAL A 34 5.25 10.56 8.44
N THR A 35 5.44 9.64 7.50
CA THR A 35 5.91 8.28 7.78
C THR A 35 7.32 8.10 7.21
N ILE A 36 8.23 7.55 8.02
CA ILE A 36 9.61 7.25 7.61
C ILE A 36 9.73 5.74 7.34
N LEU A 37 10.14 5.38 6.12
CA LEU A 37 10.48 4.01 5.75
C LEU A 37 11.98 3.79 5.95
N ALA A 38 12.37 3.20 7.08
CA ALA A 38 13.77 2.90 7.42
C ALA A 38 14.05 1.39 7.38
N GLY A 39 15.28 1.01 7.02
CA GLY A 39 15.70 -0.39 6.97
C GLY A 39 16.89 -0.63 6.03
N ALA A 40 17.45 -1.84 6.08
CA ALA A 40 18.57 -2.24 5.23
C ALA A 40 18.23 -2.21 3.71
N ASN A 41 19.23 -2.17 2.84
CA ASN A 41 19.00 -2.32 1.41
C ASN A 41 18.35 -3.67 1.09
N GLY A 42 17.40 -3.69 0.15
CA GLY A 42 16.61 -4.87 -0.15
C GLY A 42 15.46 -5.17 0.83
N SER A 43 15.25 -4.37 1.89
CA SER A 43 14.19 -4.61 2.88
C SER A 43 12.76 -4.27 2.41
N GLY A 44 12.57 -3.88 1.14
CA GLY A 44 11.24 -3.58 0.59
C GLY A 44 10.76 -2.14 0.71
N LYS A 45 11.60 -1.18 1.12
CA LYS A 45 11.21 0.25 1.21
C LYS A 45 10.63 0.79 -0.11
N THR A 46 11.33 0.56 -1.22
CA THR A 46 10.88 0.97 -2.55
C THR A 46 9.62 0.23 -2.96
N THR A 47 9.55 -1.09 -2.70
CA THR A 47 8.36 -1.91 -2.97
C THR A 47 7.12 -1.38 -2.25
N THR A 48 7.25 -0.94 -0.99
CA THR A 48 6.14 -0.29 -0.26
C THR A 48 5.64 0.97 -0.97
N LEU A 49 6.55 1.82 -1.46
CA LEU A 49 6.16 3.03 -2.20
C LEU A 49 5.50 2.70 -3.54
N GLU A 50 6.03 1.73 -4.28
CA GLU A 50 5.46 1.25 -5.55
C GLU A 50 4.03 0.72 -5.36
N LEU A 51 3.78 -0.03 -4.29
CA LEU A 51 2.45 -0.52 -3.94
C LEU A 51 1.49 0.63 -3.63
N ILE A 52 1.93 1.62 -2.85
CA ILE A 52 1.13 2.82 -2.56
C ILE A 52 0.77 3.54 -3.86
N PHE A 53 1.74 3.81 -4.74
CA PHE A 53 1.47 4.47 -6.02
C PHE A 53 0.55 3.65 -6.93
N SER A 54 0.72 2.33 -6.96
CA SER A 54 -0.15 1.43 -7.73
C SER A 54 -1.60 1.49 -7.24
N LEU A 55 -1.82 1.55 -5.93
CA LEU A 55 -3.14 1.74 -5.34
C LEU A 55 -3.72 3.11 -5.69
N LEU A 56 -2.92 4.18 -5.59
CA LEU A 56 -3.35 5.53 -5.97
C LEU A 56 -3.76 5.60 -7.44
N ASP A 57 -3.00 4.96 -8.33
CA ASP A 57 -3.32 4.90 -9.75
C ASP A 57 -4.61 4.12 -9.99
N LEU A 58 -4.82 3.00 -9.30
CA LEU A 58 -6.09 2.27 -9.34
C LEU A 58 -7.29 3.16 -8.96
N PHE A 59 -7.15 3.98 -7.92
CA PHE A 59 -8.21 4.91 -7.50
C PHE A 59 -8.45 6.04 -8.52
N LYS A 60 -7.43 6.46 -9.28
CA LYS A 60 -7.61 7.47 -10.35
C LYS A 60 -8.46 6.96 -11.50
N PHE A 61 -8.39 5.66 -11.80
CA PHE A 61 -9.15 5.05 -12.90
C PHE A 61 -10.59 4.69 -12.53
N SER A 62 -10.99 4.84 -11.27
CA SER A 62 -12.34 4.53 -10.83
C SER A 62 -12.79 5.44 -9.68
N PRO A 63 -13.31 6.64 -9.99
CA PRO A 63 -13.98 7.51 -9.01
C PRO A 63 -15.20 6.83 -8.36
N GLU A 64 -15.72 5.79 -8.99
CA GLU A 64 -16.86 4.96 -8.58
C GLU A 64 -16.45 3.49 -8.43
N ALA A 65 -15.29 3.18 -7.85
CA ALA A 65 -14.89 1.80 -7.57
C ALA A 65 -15.85 1.15 -6.56
N ASN A 66 -17.02 0.74 -7.06
CA ASN A 66 -17.83 -0.32 -6.49
C ASN A 66 -16.90 -1.50 -6.24
N SER A 67 -17.06 -2.13 -5.08
CA SER A 67 -16.32 -3.31 -4.63
C SER A 67 -16.09 -4.39 -5.70
N ASP A 68 -16.93 -4.43 -6.72
CA ASP A 68 -16.89 -5.37 -7.83
C ASP A 68 -15.64 -5.22 -8.72
N PHE A 69 -15.05 -4.04 -8.85
CA PHE A 69 -13.81 -3.87 -9.62
C PHE A 69 -12.60 -4.47 -8.88
N ILE A 70 -12.55 -4.30 -7.55
CA ILE A 70 -11.49 -4.86 -6.69
C ILE A 70 -11.60 -6.40 -6.65
N ASN A 71 -12.81 -6.95 -6.61
CA ASN A 71 -13.03 -8.39 -6.61
C ASN A 71 -12.62 -9.08 -7.94
N ASN A 72 -12.55 -8.33 -9.04
CA ASN A 72 -12.14 -8.83 -10.36
C ASN A 72 -10.68 -8.50 -10.73
N LEU A 73 -9.95 -7.84 -9.83
CA LEU A 73 -8.58 -7.43 -10.07
C LEU A 73 -7.59 -8.58 -9.85
N ASN A 74 -7.47 -9.48 -10.84
CA ASN A 74 -6.30 -10.36 -10.96
C ASN A 74 -5.09 -9.56 -11.43
N ILE A 75 -4.52 -8.70 -10.57
CA ILE A 75 -3.21 -8.08 -10.85
C ILE A 75 -2.13 -9.12 -10.58
N VAL A 76 -1.76 -9.87 -11.63
CA VAL A 76 -0.50 -10.61 -11.65
C VAL A 76 0.59 -9.64 -12.08
N HIS A 77 1.17 -8.90 -11.14
CA HIS A 77 2.45 -8.23 -11.37
C HIS A 77 3.59 -9.23 -11.11
N LYS A 78 4.06 -9.85 -12.20
CA LYS A 78 5.33 -10.56 -12.20
C LYS A 78 6.46 -9.54 -12.16
N PHE A 79 7.00 -9.31 -10.97
CA PHE A 79 8.33 -8.73 -10.86
C PHE A 79 9.34 -9.76 -11.38
N ARG A 80 10.08 -9.37 -12.42
CA ARG A 80 11.25 -10.11 -12.90
C ARG A 80 12.45 -9.82 -12.00
#